data_AF-A0A8X6ITQ8-F1
#
_entry.id   AF-A0A8X6ITQ8-F1
#
_cell.length_a   1.000
_cell.length_b   1.000
_cell.length_c   1.000
_cell.angle_alpha   90.00
_cell.angle_beta   90.00
_cell.angle_gamma   90.00
#
_symmetry.space_group_name_H-M   'P 1'
#
loop_
_entity.id
_entity.type
_entity.pdbx_description
1 polymer ?
#
loop_
_entity_poly.entity_id
_entity_poly.type
_entity_poly.pdbx_seq_one_letter_code
_entity_poly.pdbx_strand_id
1 'polypeptide(L)'
;MLIFVCRIGKNIFGIFPMKGQTTGSELPSSLLHLCNAASLNMDNCVSITTDGAQLMIGMEIGMVTLLKEHLARCGIELLQTHYVIHQENLRGKDFGFATLMCI
;
A
#
# COMPACT_ATOMS: atom_id res chain seq x y z
N MET A 1 4.15 3.65 -10.79
CA MET A 1 4.48 4.40 -9.57
C MET A 1 3.62 3.82 -8.48
N LEU A 2 4.22 3.12 -7.53
CA LEU A 2 3.47 2.54 -6.43
C LEU A 2 3.42 3.57 -5.30
N ILE A 3 2.23 4.00 -4.93
CA ILE A 3 2.03 4.88 -3.78
C ILE A 3 1.48 4.01 -2.67
N PHE A 4 2.29 3.81 -1.64
CA PHE A 4 1.86 3.21 -0.40
C PHE A 4 1.68 4.33 0.62
N VAL A 5 0.49 4.40 1.22
CA VAL A 5 0.20 5.32 2.32
C VAL A 5 -0.03 4.48 3.57
N CYS A 6 0.94 4.48 4.48
CA CYS A 6 0.73 3.94 5.83
C CYS A 6 0.06 5.01 6.67
N ARG A 7 -0.99 4.60 7.40
CA ARG A 7 -1.52 5.37 8.51
C ARG A 7 -1.16 4.66 9.81
N ILE A 8 -0.35 5.32 10.64
CA ILE A 8 -0.07 4.88 12.01
C ILE A 8 -0.69 5.93 12.94
N GLY A 9 -1.76 5.53 13.65
CA GLY A 9 -2.55 6.46 14.46
C GLY A 9 -3.26 7.54 13.63
N LYS A 10 -2.89 8.81 13.82
CA LYS A 10 -3.41 9.98 13.08
C LYS A 10 -2.49 10.49 11.96
N ASN A 11 -1.29 9.94 11.83
CA ASN A 11 -0.27 10.47 10.94
C ASN A 11 -0.27 9.71 9.61
N ILE A 12 -0.23 10.47 8.51
CA ILE A 12 -0.01 9.97 7.16
C ILE A 12 1.49 10.01 6.90
N PHE A 13 2.09 8.88 6.56
CA PHE A 13 3.52 8.82 6.28
C PHE A 13 3.79 8.70 4.78
N GLY A 14 4.11 9.83 4.17
CA GLY A 14 4.91 10.00 2.96
C GLY A 14 4.49 9.28 1.67
N ILE A 15 5.22 9.58 0.60
CA ILE A 15 5.25 8.82 -0.66
C ILE A 15 6.68 8.32 -0.81
N PHE A 16 6.86 7.01 -0.97
CA PHE A 16 8.18 6.42 -1.08
C PHE A 16 8.41 5.86 -2.48
N PRO A 17 9.35 6.44 -3.26
CA PRO A 17 9.71 5.88 -4.55
C PRO A 17 10.52 4.61 -4.35
N MET A 18 10.06 3.50 -4.95
CA MET A 18 10.85 2.27 -5.00
C MET A 18 11.65 2.19 -6.31
N LYS A 19 12.90 1.75 -6.24
CA LYS A 19 13.78 1.57 -7.41
C LYS A 19 13.71 0.13 -7.92
N GLY A 20 13.74 -0.04 -9.24
CA GLY A 20 13.83 -1.36 -9.91
C GLY A 20 12.51 -1.91 -10.45
N GLN A 21 12.53 -3.16 -10.93
CA GLN A 21 11.32 -3.94 -11.16
C GLN A 21 10.79 -4.34 -9.78
N THR A 22 9.54 -3.99 -9.49
CA THR A 22 8.93 -4.20 -8.18
C THR A 22 7.91 -5.30 -8.28
N THR A 23 8.26 -6.50 -7.82
CA THR A 23 7.30 -7.61 -7.71
C THR A 23 6.48 -7.50 -6.42
N GLY A 24 5.30 -8.12 -6.41
CA GLY A 24 4.46 -8.22 -5.21
C GLY A 24 5.19 -8.80 -3.99
N SER A 25 6.14 -9.71 -4.23
CA SER A 25 6.97 -10.38 -3.22
C SER A 25 8.08 -9.51 -2.61
N GLU A 26 8.62 -8.54 -3.34
CA GLU A 26 9.70 -7.66 -2.85
C GLU A 26 9.18 -6.43 -2.11
N LEU A 27 7.88 -6.18 -2.25
CA LEU A 27 7.22 -5.02 -1.70
C LEU A 27 7.13 -5.01 -0.17
N PRO A 28 6.79 -6.12 0.52
CA PRO A 28 6.72 -6.14 1.97
C PRO A 28 8.05 -5.80 2.63
N SER A 29 9.16 -6.37 2.14
CA SER A 29 10.49 -6.10 2.72
C SER A 29 10.92 -4.65 2.49
N SER A 30 10.68 -4.11 1.28
CA SER A 30 10.93 -2.71 0.96
C SER A 30 10.12 -1.77 1.86
N LEU A 31 8.85 -2.10 2.10
CA LEU A 31 7.97 -1.37 2.99
C LEU A 31 8.48 -1.38 4.44
N LEU A 32 8.80 -2.56 4.99
CA LEU A 32 9.32 -2.67 6.35
C LEU A 32 10.62 -1.89 6.53
N HIS A 33 11.51 -1.93 5.53
CA HIS A 33 12.74 -1.14 5.53
C HIS A 33 12.46 0.37 5.55
N LEU A 34 11.50 0.86 4.74
CA LEU A 34 11.10 2.26 4.72
C LEU A 34 10.48 2.69 6.05
N CYS A 35 9.62 1.86 6.64
CA CYS A 35 9.05 2.12 7.96
C CYS A 35 10.13 2.21 9.02
N ASN A 36 11.08 1.27 9.05
CA ASN A 36 12.21 1.30 9.97
C ASN A 36 13.08 2.55 9.80
N ALA A 37 13.41 2.92 8.55
CA ALA A 37 14.17 4.14 8.24
C ALA A 37 13.43 5.42 8.69
N ALA A 38 12.10 5.40 8.66
CA ALA A 38 11.24 6.46 9.15
C ALA A 38 10.93 6.38 10.66
N SER A 39 11.55 5.45 11.40
CA SER A 39 11.28 5.17 12.82
C SER A 39 9.80 4.85 13.10
N LEU A 40 9.12 4.23 12.15
CA LEU A 40 7.75 3.78 12.26
C LEU A 40 7.69 2.35 12.79
N ASN A 41 7.01 2.18 13.93
CA ASN A 41 6.69 0.85 14.42
C ASN A 41 5.44 0.29 13.71
N MET A 42 5.63 -0.75 12.90
CA MET A 42 4.56 -1.48 12.23
C MET A 42 3.65 -2.25 13.19
N ASP A 43 4.05 -2.46 14.44
CA ASP A 43 3.20 -3.04 15.48
C ASP A 43 1.96 -2.16 15.77
N ASN A 44 2.08 -0.86 15.48
CA ASN A 44 0.98 0.10 15.61
C ASN A 44 0.20 0.29 14.29
N CYS A 45 0.47 -0.51 13.26
CA CYS A 45 -0.20 -0.43 11.97
C CYS A 45 -1.57 -1.13 12.05
N VAL A 46 -2.63 -0.32 12.12
CA VAL A 46 -4.02 -0.84 12.18
C VAL A 46 -4.60 -1.06 10.79
N SER A 47 -4.12 -0.31 9.80
CA SER A 47 -4.69 -0.37 8.44
C SER A 47 -3.69 -0.01 7.36
N ILE A 48 -3.84 -0.66 6.21
CA ILE A 48 -3.14 -0.38 4.97
C ILE A 48 -4.14 0.08 3.91
N THR A 49 -3.77 1.10 3.14
CA THR A 49 -4.56 1.54 2.00
C THR A 49 -3.74 1.48 0.72
N THR A 50 -4.29 0.85 -0.32
CA THR A 50 -3.61 0.67 -1.62
C THR A 50 -4.54 1.05 -2.78
N ASP A 51 -3.93 1.33 -3.93
CA ASP A 51 -4.62 1.55 -5.22
C ASP A 51 -5.22 0.26 -5.82
N GLY A 52 -5.07 -0.88 -5.13
CA GLY A 52 -5.53 -2.21 -5.53
C GLY A 52 -4.96 -2.75 -6.83
N ALA A 53 -3.78 -2.28 -7.26
CA ALA A 53 -3.05 -2.96 -8.32
C ALA A 53 -2.84 -4.45 -7.97
N GLN A 54 -2.82 -5.33 -8.97
CA GLN A 54 -2.69 -6.78 -8.77
C GLN A 54 -1.45 -7.15 -7.94
N LEU A 55 -0.35 -6.43 -8.14
CA LEU A 55 0.89 -6.58 -7.36
C LEU A 55 0.73 -6.24 -5.85
N MET A 56 -0.31 -5.48 -5.49
CA MET A 56 -0.66 -5.14 -4.10
C MET A 56 -1.64 -6.13 -3.49
N ILE A 57 -2.71 -6.49 -4.22
CA ILE A 57 -3.85 -7.25 -3.69
C ILE A 57 -3.91 -8.70 -4.14
N GLY A 58 -2.93 -9.18 -4.89
CA GLY A 58 -2.87 -10.57 -5.36
C GLY A 58 -3.00 -11.57 -4.21
N MET A 59 -3.85 -12.57 -4.38
CA MET A 59 -4.23 -13.50 -3.30
C MET A 59 -3.07 -14.35 -2.77
N GLU A 60 -2.03 -14.60 -3.58
CA GLU A 60 -0.89 -15.44 -3.19
C GLU A 60 0.39 -14.62 -2.98
N ILE A 61 0.69 -13.71 -3.92
CA ILE A 61 1.95 -12.96 -3.96
C ILE A 61 1.76 -11.44 -3.93
N GLY A 62 0.57 -10.96 -3.58
CA GLY A 62 0.32 -9.54 -3.40
C GLY A 62 0.98 -9.02 -2.12
N MET A 63 1.52 -7.81 -2.16
CA MET A 63 2.14 -7.20 -0.99
C MET A 63 1.22 -7.22 0.26
N VAL A 64 -0.06 -6.84 0.12
CA VAL A 64 -0.99 -6.79 1.26
C VAL A 64 -1.17 -8.18 1.87
N THR A 65 -1.28 -9.21 1.02
CA THR A 65 -1.41 -10.61 1.43
C THR A 65 -0.19 -11.04 2.25
N LEU A 66 1.00 -10.86 1.69
CA LEU A 66 2.25 -11.24 2.35
C LEU A 66 2.50 -10.45 3.65
N LEU A 67 2.13 -9.16 3.67
CA LEU A 67 2.23 -8.33 4.87
C LEU A 67 1.26 -8.77 5.96
N LYS A 68 0.01 -9.12 5.60
CA LYS A 68 -0.98 -9.68 6.54
C LYS A 68 -0.47 -10.97 7.17
N GLU A 69 0.11 -11.88 6.38
CA GLU A 69 0.69 -13.12 6.89
C GLU A 69 1.89 -12.89 7.83
N HIS A 70 2.72 -11.90 7.52
CA HIS A 70 3.83 -11.52 8.38
C HIS A 70 3.34 -10.96 9.73
N LEU A 71 2.41 -10.01 9.70
CA LEU A 71 1.87 -9.37 10.91
C LEU A 71 0.99 -10.31 11.74
N ALA A 72 0.24 -11.21 11.10
CA ALA A 72 -0.56 -12.23 11.81
C ALA A 72 0.32 -13.14 12.68
N ARG A 73 1.55 -13.48 12.22
CA ARG A 73 2.53 -14.24 13.03
C ARG A 73 3.03 -13.47 14.25
N CYS A 74 2.90 -12.14 14.25
CA CYS A 74 3.21 -11.25 15.36
C CYS A 74 1.97 -10.91 16.22
N GLY A 75 0.80 -11.48 15.91
CA GLY A 75 -0.45 -11.21 16.62
C GLY A 75 -1.14 -9.89 16.24
N ILE A 76 -0.79 -9.30 15.09
CA ILE A 76 -1.33 -8.04 14.60
C ILE A 76 -2.30 -8.31 13.45
N GLU A 77 -3.53 -7.84 13.58
CA GLU A 77 -4.54 -7.91 12.52
C GLU A 77 -4.53 -6.64 11.68
N LEU A 78 -4.16 -6.77 10.39
CA LEU A 78 -4.08 -5.64 9.47
C LEU A 78 -5.37 -5.48 8.65
N LEU A 79 -6.05 -4.35 8.84
CA LEU A 79 -7.21 -3.98 8.02
C LEU A 79 -6.75 -3.49 6.64
N GLN A 80 -7.32 -4.06 5.59
CA GLN A 80 -7.08 -3.60 4.23
C GLN A 80 -8.23 -2.68 3.79
N THR A 81 -7.90 -1.45 3.41
CA THR A 81 -8.81 -0.53 2.74
C THR A 81 -8.32 -0.27 1.33
N HIS A 82 -9.24 -0.07 0.40
CA HIS A 82 -8.89 0.25 -0.99
C HIS A 82 -9.18 1.73 -1.25
N TYR A 83 -8.31 2.42 -1.98
CA TYR A 83 -8.50 3.84 -2.28
C TYR A 83 -9.55 4.02 -3.40
N VAL A 84 -10.77 4.40 -3.02
CA VAL A 84 -11.92 4.55 -3.93
C VAL A 84 -11.68 5.59 -5.04
N ILE A 85 -10.88 6.63 -4.78
CA ILE A 85 -10.61 7.72 -5.73
C ILE A 85 -9.85 7.22 -6.98
N HIS A 86 -9.08 6.13 -6.87
CA HIS A 86 -8.38 5.56 -8.02
C HIS A 86 -9.35 4.91 -9.03
N GLN A 87 -10.43 4.28 -8.55
CA GLN A 87 -11.46 3.70 -9.42
C GLN A 87 -12.24 4.77 -10.19
N GLU A 88 -12.53 5.91 -9.56
CA GLU A 88 -13.21 7.03 -10.22
C GLU A 88 -12.34 7.64 -11.33
N ASN A 89 -11.02 7.75 -11.11
CA ASN A 89 -10.08 8.23 -12.13
C ASN A 89 -9.86 7.22 -13.28
N LEU A 90 -9.82 5.91 -12.99
CA LEU A 90 -9.74 4.86 -14.02
C LEU A 90 -11.02 4.82 -14.86
N ARG A 91 -12.19 4.87 -14.23
CA ARG A 91 -13.48 4.91 -14.94
C ARG A 91 -13.71 6.24 -15.65
N GLY A 92 -13.19 7.36 -15.12
CA GLY A 92 -13.26 8.67 -15.77
C GLY A 92 -12.53 8.74 -17.12
N LYS A 93 -11.48 7.92 -17.32
CA LYS A 93 -10.79 7.79 -18.61
C LYS A 93 -11.65 7.11 -19.67
N ASP A 94 -12.50 6.16 -19.29
CA ASP A 94 -13.47 5.54 -20.20
C ASP A 94 -14.57 6.52 -20.63
N PHE A 95 -14.76 7.62 -19.88
CA PHE A 95 -15.74 8.69 -20.15
C PHE A 95 -15.11 10.04 -20.56
N GLY A 96 -13.81 10.10 -20.85
CA GLY A 96 -13.15 11.28 -21.41
C GLY A 96 -12.91 12.45 -20.43
N PHE A 97 -12.97 12.23 -19.12
CA PHE A 97 -12.63 13.26 -18.14
C PHE A 97 -11.11 13.35 -17.96
N ALA A 98 -10.56 14.57 -18.04
CA ALA A 98 -9.15 14.84 -17.84
C ALA A 98 -8.71 14.35 -16.44
N THR A 99 -7.68 13.51 -16.41
CA THR A 99 -7.15 12.93 -15.17
C THR A 99 -6.59 14.03 -14.28
N LEU A 100 -7.31 14.41 -13.23
CA LEU A 100 -6.67 15.09 -12.10
C LEU A 100 -5.80 14.06 -11.37
N MET A 101 -4.50 14.11 -11.63
CA MET A 101 -3.53 13.55 -10.70
C MET A 101 -3.63 14.36 -9.41
N CYS A 102 -4.29 13.80 -8.40
CA CYS A 102 -4.10 14.24 -7.03
C CYS A 102 -3.45 13.11 -6.24
N ILE A 103 -2.13 13.32 -6.09
CA ILE A 103 -1.18 12.79 -5.09
C ILE A 103 -0.82 11.31 -5.21
#